data_AF-A0A6I7PBC8-F1
#
_entry.id   AF-A0A6I7PBC8-F1
#
_cell.length_a   1.000
_cell.length_b   1.000
_cell.length_c   1.000
_cell.angle_alpha   90.00
_cell.angle_beta   90.00
_cell.angle_gamma   90.00
#
_symmetry.space_group_name_H-M   'P 1'
#
loop_
_entity.id
_entity.type
_entity.pdbx_description
1 polymer ?
#
loop_
_entity_poly.entity_id
_entity_poly.type
_entity_poly.pdbx_seq_one_letter_code
_entity_poly.pdbx_strand_id
1 'polypeptide(L)'
;MGRRHDVEQLAAWARQDAELTHPHPVCLHANELFTCAIARAVRNGAGPHELYGFICARAASTPTPEPLMRTVRQAAESPVADCTAQAGWVLIALQNALWQLLHAATLEDAVIDTVMRGGDTDTNAAICGALQGAVHGLEALPQRWVDAILDCRPERGRPGVQHPRPPAYWPVEALELPRQLLG
;
A
#
# COMPACT_ATOMS: atom_id res chain seq x y z
N MET A 1 0.36 16.57 -1.15
CA MET A 1 0.31 17.49 0.03
C MET A 1 1.10 16.99 1.24
N GLY A 2 1.12 15.69 1.58
CA GLY A 2 1.77 15.18 2.81
C GLY A 2 3.29 15.41 2.99
N ARG A 3 4.04 15.68 1.92
CA ARG A 3 5.51 15.87 1.97
C ARG A 3 5.96 17.03 2.88
N ARG A 4 5.12 18.04 3.09
CA ARG A 4 5.48 19.27 3.81
C ARG A 4 5.11 19.28 5.29
N HIS A 5 4.51 18.21 5.79
CA HIS A 5 3.97 18.16 7.14
C HIS A 5 4.77 17.21 8.03
N ASP A 6 4.89 17.57 9.31
CA ASP A 6 5.45 16.72 10.35
C ASP A 6 4.72 15.36 10.41
N VAL A 7 5.45 14.32 10.82
CA VAL A 7 4.95 12.94 10.95
C VAL A 7 3.76 12.86 11.90
N GLU A 8 3.70 13.66 12.96
CA GLU A 8 2.57 13.65 13.89
C GLU A 8 1.30 14.26 13.27
N GLN A 9 1.45 15.28 12.43
CA GLN A 9 0.33 15.84 11.68
C GLN A 9 -0.21 14.83 10.65
N LEU A 10 0.68 14.11 9.96
CA LEU A 10 0.31 13.07 9.02
C LEU A 10 -0.42 11.91 9.71
N ALA A 11 0.08 11.50 10.88
CA ALA A 11 -0.53 10.50 11.71
C ALA A 11 -1.95 10.90 12.13
N ALA A 12 -2.14 12.14 12.57
CA ALA A 12 -3.46 12.66 12.93
C ALA A 12 -4.44 12.65 11.74
N TRP A 13 -4.00 13.11 10.57
CA TRP A 13 -4.85 13.10 9.37
C TRP A 13 -5.19 11.70 8.90
N ALA A 14 -4.23 10.77 8.91
CA ALA A 14 -4.48 9.38 8.54
C ALA A 14 -5.53 8.72 9.46
N ARG A 15 -5.49 9.02 10.77
CA ARG A 15 -6.52 8.54 11.71
C ARG A 15 -7.87 9.19 11.44
N GLN A 16 -7.93 10.51 11.25
CA GLN A 16 -9.18 11.23 10.98
C GLN A 16 -9.85 10.76 9.68
N ASP A 17 -9.06 10.50 8.64
CA ASP A 17 -9.56 10.00 7.36
C ASP A 17 -10.14 8.58 7.52
N ALA A 18 -9.40 7.69 8.17
CA ALA A 18 -9.86 6.33 8.46
C ALA A 18 -11.11 6.31 9.36
N GLU A 19 -11.22 7.22 10.33
CA GLU A 19 -12.33 7.30 11.28
C GLU A 19 -13.69 7.52 10.61
N LEU A 20 -13.72 8.17 9.44
CA LEU A 20 -14.95 8.42 8.69
C LEU A 20 -15.72 7.15 8.32
N THR A 21 -15.02 6.03 8.11
CA THR A 21 -15.62 4.77 7.64
C THR A 21 -15.17 3.54 8.44
N HIS A 22 -14.03 3.61 9.11
CA HIS A 22 -13.40 2.52 9.85
C HIS A 22 -12.91 2.99 11.23
N PRO A 23 -13.81 3.34 12.16
CA PRO A 23 -13.47 3.92 13.46
C PRO A 23 -12.78 2.94 14.43
N HIS A 24 -12.64 1.66 14.05
CA HIS A 24 -12.01 0.65 14.88
C HIS A 24 -10.52 0.99 15.09
N PRO A 25 -9.99 0.98 16.34
CA PRO A 25 -8.62 1.41 16.64
C PRO A 25 -7.53 0.75 15.80
N VAL A 26 -7.67 -0.53 15.48
CA VAL A 26 -6.73 -1.24 14.59
C VAL A 26 -6.66 -0.59 13.21
N CYS A 27 -7.78 -0.17 12.62
CA CYS A 27 -7.80 0.46 11.31
C CYS A 27 -7.18 1.86 11.36
N LEU A 28 -7.47 2.63 12.42
CA LEU A 28 -6.90 3.97 12.61
C LEU A 28 -5.38 3.91 12.70
N HIS A 29 -4.85 3.05 13.58
CA HIS A 29 -3.41 2.93 13.78
C HIS A 29 -2.70 2.24 12.60
N ALA A 30 -3.35 1.33 11.89
CA ALA A 30 -2.78 0.75 10.67
C ALA A 30 -2.62 1.81 9.58
N ASN A 31 -3.64 2.66 9.37
CA ASN A 31 -3.58 3.77 8.41
C ASN A 31 -2.51 4.79 8.78
N GLU A 32 -2.38 5.11 10.07
CA GLU A 32 -1.30 5.95 10.58
C GLU A 32 0.08 5.39 10.22
N LEU A 33 0.37 4.14 10.62
CA LEU A 33 1.68 3.53 10.41
C LEU A 33 2.02 3.47 8.93
N PHE A 34 1.06 3.04 8.10
CA PHE A 34 1.22 2.94 6.67
C PHE A 34 1.47 4.31 6.02
N THR A 35 0.66 5.30 6.33
CA THR A 35 0.79 6.66 5.76
C THR A 35 2.12 7.30 6.15
N CYS A 36 2.53 7.16 7.42
CA CYS A 36 3.81 7.68 7.89
C CYS A 36 4.99 7.00 7.20
N ALA A 37 4.92 5.68 6.97
CA ALA A 37 5.94 4.92 6.27
C ALA A 37 6.09 5.38 4.81
N ILE A 38 4.97 5.43 4.06
CA ILE A 38 4.97 5.94 2.68
C ILE A 38 5.57 7.35 2.61
N ALA A 39 5.14 8.23 3.51
CA ALA A 39 5.66 9.59 3.55
C ALA A 39 7.17 9.65 3.90
N ARG A 40 7.68 8.76 4.76
CA ARG A 40 9.11 8.69 5.08
C ARG A 40 9.92 8.20 3.87
N ALA A 41 9.46 7.14 3.21
CA ALA A 41 10.13 6.56 2.05
C ALA A 41 10.19 7.56 0.87
N VAL A 42 9.05 8.17 0.52
CA VAL A 42 8.97 9.15 -0.58
C VAL A 42 9.80 10.41 -0.32
N ARG A 43 9.92 10.85 0.94
CA ARG A 43 10.60 12.11 1.26
C ARG A 43 12.11 11.99 1.29
N ASN A 44 12.59 10.97 1.98
CA ASN A 44 13.98 10.87 2.42
C ASN A 44 14.70 9.71 1.72
N GLY A 45 13.97 8.86 1.00
CA GLY A 45 14.43 7.50 0.71
C GLY A 45 14.47 6.66 1.99
N ALA A 46 14.18 5.38 1.87
CA ALA A 46 14.43 4.41 2.92
C ALA A 46 14.59 3.04 2.26
N GLY A 47 15.64 2.30 2.64
CA GLY A 47 15.74 0.89 2.26
C GLY A 47 14.66 0.05 2.97
N PRO A 48 14.35 -1.16 2.50
CA PRO A 48 13.29 -1.99 3.09
C PRO A 48 13.41 -2.21 4.60
N HIS A 49 14.59 -2.61 5.09
CA HIS A 49 14.83 -2.83 6.51
C HIS A 49 14.80 -1.54 7.35
N GLU A 50 15.27 -0.42 6.80
CA GLU A 50 15.19 0.89 7.46
C GLU A 50 13.73 1.31 7.64
N LEU A 51 12.92 1.16 6.59
CA LEU A 51 11.51 1.51 6.62
C LEU A 51 10.73 0.61 7.58
N TYR A 52 11.01 -0.68 7.59
CA TYR A 52 10.43 -1.61 8.56
C TYR A 52 10.82 -1.24 10.01
N GLY A 53 12.10 -0.91 10.26
CA GLY A 53 12.56 -0.45 11.56
C GLY A 53 11.85 0.82 12.04
N PHE A 54 11.60 1.77 11.12
CA PHE A 54 10.79 2.96 11.40
C PHE A 54 9.35 2.62 11.80
N ILE A 55 8.70 1.68 11.10
CA ILE A 55 7.34 1.22 11.42
C ILE A 55 7.31 0.58 12.82
N CYS A 56 8.28 -0.28 13.14
CA CYS A 56 8.40 -0.91 14.45
C CYS A 56 8.59 0.12 15.57
N ALA A 57 9.49 1.09 15.37
CA ALA A 57 9.75 2.15 16.34
C ALA A 57 8.49 2.99 16.60
N ARG A 58 7.76 3.37 15.54
CA ARG A 58 6.50 4.12 15.66
C ARG A 58 5.40 3.33 16.35
N ALA A 59 5.23 2.06 15.98
CA ALA A 59 4.26 1.19 16.63
C ALA A 59 4.51 1.11 18.14
N ALA A 60 5.79 1.00 18.55
CA ALA A 60 6.20 0.96 19.96
C ALA A 60 6.05 2.29 20.70
N SER A 61 6.16 3.43 20.01
CA SER A 61 6.08 4.76 20.62
C SER A 61 4.67 5.37 20.64
N THR A 62 3.66 4.64 20.15
CA THR A 62 2.26 5.10 20.04
C THR A 62 1.33 4.08 20.72
N PRO A 63 0.08 4.45 21.06
CA PRO A 63 -0.87 3.53 21.69
C PRO A 63 -1.44 2.51 20.67
N THR A 64 -0.56 1.81 19.96
CA THR A 64 -0.90 0.84 18.93
C THR A 64 -1.60 -0.39 19.56
N PRO A 65 -2.78 -0.79 19.06
CA PRO A 65 -3.48 -1.98 19.55
C PRO A 65 -2.63 -3.25 19.44
N GLU A 66 -2.72 -4.13 20.46
CA GLU A 66 -1.92 -5.35 20.53
C GLU A 66 -2.01 -6.27 19.29
N PRO A 67 -3.18 -6.49 18.66
CA PRO A 67 -3.25 -7.28 17.43
C PRO A 67 -2.39 -6.70 16.29
N LEU A 68 -2.38 -5.37 16.16
CA LEU A 68 -1.58 -4.68 15.15
C LEU A 68 -0.09 -4.74 15.48
N MET A 69 0.29 -4.53 16.75
CA MET A 69 1.68 -4.68 17.20
C MET A 69 2.23 -6.08 16.88
N ARG A 70 1.45 -7.13 17.18
CA ARG A 70 1.81 -8.52 16.87
C ARG A 70 1.96 -8.74 15.37
N THR A 71 1.04 -8.21 14.59
CA THR A 71 1.05 -8.29 13.11
C THR A 71 2.34 -7.70 12.54
N VAL A 72 2.73 -6.51 13.00
CA VAL A 72 3.97 -5.84 12.57
C VAL A 72 5.20 -6.70 12.89
N ARG A 73 5.27 -7.27 14.11
CA ARG A 73 6.39 -8.14 14.52
C ARG A 73 6.43 -9.43 13.70
N GLN A 74 5.29 -10.11 13.57
CA GLN A 74 5.19 -11.39 12.88
C GLN A 74 5.56 -11.29 11.39
N ALA A 75 5.32 -10.13 10.76
CA ALA A 75 5.65 -9.89 9.36
C ALA A 75 7.14 -10.01 9.04
N ALA A 76 8.06 -9.93 10.01
CA ALA A 76 9.47 -10.20 9.78
C ALA A 76 9.83 -11.69 9.85
N GLU A 77 8.98 -12.51 10.47
CA GLU A 77 9.30 -13.90 10.79
C GLU A 77 8.58 -14.89 9.88
N SER A 78 7.33 -14.57 9.50
CA SER A 78 6.51 -15.47 8.69
C SER A 78 5.52 -14.73 7.79
N PRO A 79 5.23 -15.28 6.59
CA PRO A 79 4.16 -14.76 5.75
C PRO A 79 2.80 -15.00 6.41
N VAL A 80 1.76 -14.33 5.91
CA VAL A 80 0.37 -14.63 6.29
C VAL A 80 0.07 -16.09 5.93
N ALA A 81 -0.42 -16.85 6.92
CA ALA A 81 -0.71 -18.27 6.76
C ALA A 81 -1.94 -18.53 5.87
N ASP A 82 -2.98 -17.71 6.01
CA ASP A 82 -4.21 -17.80 5.22
C ASP A 82 -4.75 -16.39 4.92
N CYS A 83 -4.80 -16.04 3.64
CA CYS A 83 -5.35 -14.76 3.17
C CYS A 83 -6.86 -14.83 2.91
N THR A 84 -7.47 -16.01 2.94
CA THR A 84 -8.84 -16.26 2.48
C THR A 84 -9.89 -16.27 3.60
N ALA A 85 -9.57 -16.82 4.78
CA ALA A 85 -10.55 -16.95 5.87
C ALA A 85 -11.11 -15.61 6.40
N GLN A 86 -10.32 -14.53 6.32
CA GLN A 86 -10.72 -13.19 6.75
C GLN A 86 -10.41 -12.14 5.67
N ALA A 87 -10.77 -12.44 4.43
CA ALA A 87 -10.61 -11.52 3.30
C ALA A 87 -11.14 -10.12 3.64
N GLY A 88 -10.35 -9.09 3.32
CA GLY A 88 -10.65 -7.68 3.61
C GLY A 88 -10.14 -7.18 4.96
N TRP A 89 -9.48 -8.04 5.77
CA TRP A 89 -8.97 -7.61 7.06
C TRP A 89 -7.63 -6.89 6.96
N VAL A 90 -7.55 -5.67 7.51
CA VAL A 90 -6.35 -4.79 7.44
C VAL A 90 -5.07 -5.43 7.96
N LEU A 91 -5.16 -6.35 8.94
CA LEU A 91 -3.97 -7.02 9.48
C LEU A 91 -3.35 -7.99 8.47
N ILE A 92 -4.17 -8.67 7.65
CA ILE A 92 -3.69 -9.55 6.57
C ILE A 92 -2.93 -8.71 5.54
N ALA A 93 -3.56 -7.64 5.06
CA ALA A 93 -2.97 -6.78 4.05
C ALA A 93 -1.64 -6.18 4.52
N LEU A 94 -1.59 -5.68 5.76
CA LEU A 94 -0.40 -5.07 6.32
C LEU A 94 0.70 -6.09 6.59
N GLN A 95 0.40 -7.26 7.19
CA GLN A 95 1.41 -8.30 7.38
C GLN A 95 2.00 -8.76 6.05
N ASN A 96 1.15 -8.98 5.05
CA ASN A 96 1.62 -9.36 3.72
C ASN A 96 2.52 -8.28 3.11
N ALA A 97 2.11 -7.01 3.13
CA ALA A 97 2.92 -5.92 2.59
C ALA A 97 4.29 -5.79 3.28
N LEU A 98 4.34 -5.93 4.61
CA LEU A 98 5.59 -5.89 5.37
C LEU A 98 6.46 -7.13 5.14
N TRP A 99 5.86 -8.32 5.02
CA TRP A 99 6.58 -9.54 4.66
C TRP A 99 7.23 -9.40 3.29
N GLN A 100 6.47 -8.95 2.29
CA GLN A 100 7.00 -8.74 0.94
C GLN A 100 8.07 -7.65 0.91
N LEU A 101 7.90 -6.57 1.68
CA LEU A 101 8.91 -5.52 1.79
C LEU A 101 10.26 -6.10 2.20
N LEU A 102 10.27 -7.04 3.15
CA LEU A 102 11.48 -7.61 3.72
C LEU A 102 12.09 -8.76 2.88
N HIS A 103 11.28 -9.49 2.13
CA HIS A 103 11.70 -10.78 1.56
C HIS A 103 11.58 -10.89 0.04
N ALA A 104 10.81 -10.03 -0.62
CA ALA A 104 10.69 -10.08 -2.08
C ALA A 104 11.99 -9.59 -2.72
N ALA A 105 12.41 -10.27 -3.80
CA ALA A 105 13.60 -9.88 -4.55
C ALA A 105 13.38 -8.61 -5.37
N THR A 106 12.15 -8.42 -5.88
CA THR A 106 11.75 -7.26 -6.67
C THR A 106 10.33 -6.82 -6.32
N LEU A 107 9.98 -5.59 -6.70
CA LEU A 107 8.60 -5.10 -6.61
C LEU A 107 7.64 -5.98 -7.42
N GLU A 108 8.06 -6.42 -8.60
CA GLU A 108 7.27 -7.32 -9.45
C GLU A 108 6.94 -8.62 -8.72
N ASP A 109 7.96 -9.28 -8.13
CA ASP A 109 7.79 -10.52 -7.36
C ASP A 109 6.86 -10.31 -6.16
N ALA A 110 7.03 -9.19 -5.45
CA ALA A 110 6.20 -8.84 -4.29
C ALA A 110 4.71 -8.75 -4.63
N VAL A 111 4.37 -8.07 -5.74
CA VAL A 111 2.99 -7.89 -6.19
C VAL A 111 2.42 -9.21 -6.73
N ILE A 112 3.20 -9.96 -7.53
CA ILE A 112 2.78 -11.26 -8.05
C ILE A 112 2.48 -12.23 -6.90
N ASP A 113 3.42 -12.41 -5.95
CA ASP A 113 3.22 -13.32 -4.82
C ASP A 113 2.01 -12.90 -3.97
N THR A 114 1.81 -11.59 -3.77
CA THR A 114 0.64 -11.06 -3.07
C THR A 114 -0.67 -11.46 -3.74
N VAL A 115 -0.78 -11.33 -5.06
CA VAL A 115 -1.99 -11.73 -5.81
C VAL A 115 -2.18 -13.24 -5.77
N MET A 116 -1.10 -14.01 -5.93
CA MET A 116 -1.16 -15.47 -5.96
C MET A 116 -1.59 -16.10 -4.62
N ARG A 117 -1.47 -15.38 -3.51
CA ARG A 117 -1.96 -15.81 -2.18
C ARG A 117 -3.48 -15.78 -2.04
N GLY A 118 -4.22 -15.18 -2.97
CA GLY A 118 -5.68 -15.13 -2.93
C GLY A 118 -6.24 -14.22 -1.81
N GLY A 119 -7.52 -14.43 -1.48
CA GLY A 119 -8.25 -13.58 -0.55
C GLY A 119 -8.69 -12.27 -1.21
N ASP A 120 -8.52 -11.16 -0.50
CA ASP A 120 -8.83 -9.81 -1.00
C ASP A 120 -7.68 -9.26 -1.85
N THR A 121 -7.48 -9.88 -3.01
CA THR A 121 -6.25 -9.72 -3.82
C THR A 121 -6.01 -8.30 -4.31
N ASP A 122 -7.07 -7.53 -4.61
CA ASP A 122 -6.96 -6.14 -5.06
C ASP A 122 -6.49 -5.22 -3.93
N THR A 123 -7.11 -5.28 -2.75
CA THR A 123 -6.68 -4.52 -1.56
C THR A 123 -5.27 -4.89 -1.14
N ASN A 124 -4.97 -6.19 -1.06
CA ASN A 124 -3.65 -6.68 -0.65
C ASN A 124 -2.56 -6.22 -1.61
N ALA A 125 -2.80 -6.34 -2.93
CA ALA A 125 -1.85 -5.92 -3.95
C ALA A 125 -1.68 -4.40 -3.99
N ALA A 126 -2.75 -3.63 -3.77
CA ALA A 126 -2.67 -2.17 -3.70
C ALA A 126 -1.81 -1.70 -2.53
N ILE A 127 -2.01 -2.27 -1.34
CA ILE A 127 -1.23 -1.92 -0.13
C ILE A 127 0.23 -2.36 -0.28
N CYS A 128 0.47 -3.58 -0.76
CA CYS A 128 1.82 -4.09 -1.03
C CYS A 128 2.53 -3.24 -2.09
N GLY A 129 1.90 -3.00 -3.23
CA GLY A 129 2.45 -2.24 -4.35
C GLY A 129 2.74 -0.78 -3.99
N ALA A 130 1.88 -0.14 -3.19
CA ALA A 130 2.14 1.21 -2.70
C ALA A 130 3.38 1.28 -1.79
N LEU A 131 3.54 0.32 -0.89
CA LEU A 131 4.71 0.26 0.00
C LEU A 131 6.00 -0.02 -0.77
N GLN A 132 5.96 -1.00 -1.68
CA GLN A 132 7.09 -1.34 -2.55
C GLN A 132 7.45 -0.16 -3.48
N GLY A 133 6.45 0.46 -4.11
CA GLY A 133 6.65 1.61 -5.00
C GLY A 133 7.23 2.82 -4.26
N ALA A 134 6.85 3.04 -3.00
CA ALA A 134 7.43 4.11 -2.18
C ALA A 134 8.93 3.90 -1.90
N VAL A 135 9.40 2.64 -1.86
CA VAL A 135 10.81 2.30 -1.64
C VAL A 135 11.60 2.24 -2.95
N HIS A 136 11.03 1.63 -3.99
CA HIS A 136 11.75 1.29 -5.21
C HIS A 136 11.56 2.29 -6.35
N GLY A 137 10.57 3.19 -6.24
CA GLY A 137 10.28 4.19 -7.27
C GLY A 137 9.51 3.62 -8.46
N LEU A 138 9.23 4.51 -9.42
CA LEU A 138 8.43 4.19 -10.60
C LEU A 138 9.21 3.30 -11.58
N GLU A 139 10.52 3.49 -11.64
CA GLU A 139 11.46 2.81 -12.54
C GLU A 139 11.56 1.30 -12.25
N ALA A 140 11.17 0.88 -11.05
CA ALA A 140 11.11 -0.53 -10.67
C ALA A 140 9.84 -1.25 -11.17
N LEU A 141 8.83 -0.53 -11.66
CA LEU A 141 7.64 -1.15 -12.22
C LEU A 141 7.96 -1.75 -13.60
N PRO A 142 7.46 -2.96 -13.90
CA PRO A 142 7.57 -3.50 -15.24
C PRO A 142 6.83 -2.63 -16.24
N GLN A 143 7.52 -2.21 -17.32
CA GLN A 143 6.93 -1.31 -18.32
C GLN A 143 5.60 -1.83 -18.88
N ARG A 144 5.51 -3.15 -19.09
CA ARG A 144 4.28 -3.81 -19.56
C ARG A 144 3.07 -3.62 -18.65
N TRP A 145 3.26 -3.44 -17.34
CA TRP A 145 2.17 -3.14 -16.40
C TRP A 145 1.77 -1.67 -16.48
N VAL A 146 2.75 -0.77 -16.60
CA VAL A 146 2.51 0.66 -16.78
C VAL A 146 1.72 0.89 -18.07
N ASP A 147 2.16 0.31 -19.19
CA ASP A 147 1.49 0.43 -20.49
C ASP A 147 0.06 -0.14 -20.42
N ALA A 148 -0.13 -1.32 -19.80
CA ALA A 148 -1.45 -1.93 -19.67
C ALA A 148 -2.45 -1.02 -18.93
N ILE A 149 -1.99 -0.27 -17.92
CA ILE A 149 -2.82 0.73 -17.23
C ILE A 149 -3.03 1.95 -18.14
N LEU A 150 -1.95 2.57 -18.63
CA LEU A 150 -2.03 3.83 -19.38
C LEU A 150 -2.75 3.71 -20.72
N ASP A 151 -2.82 2.51 -21.30
CA ASP A 151 -3.54 2.19 -22.53
C ASP A 151 -4.97 1.66 -22.29
N CYS A 152 -5.37 1.49 -21.02
CA CYS A 152 -6.70 1.02 -20.68
C CYS A 152 -7.76 2.05 -21.13
N ARG A 153 -8.58 1.68 -22.11
CA ARG A 153 -9.71 2.45 -22.64
C ARG A 153 -10.95 1.55 -22.68
N PRO A 154 -11.69 1.38 -21.57
CA PRO A 154 -12.89 0.55 -21.50
C PRO A 154 -14.08 1.24 -22.21
N GLU A 155 -13.94 1.47 -23.50
CA GLU A 155 -14.91 2.11 -24.37
C GLU A 155 -15.99 1.11 -24.82
N ARG A 156 -17.25 1.57 -24.88
CA ARG A 156 -18.36 0.73 -25.34
C ARG A 156 -18.13 0.27 -26.78
N GLY A 157 -18.25 -1.03 -27.02
CA GLY A 157 -18.11 -1.62 -28.35
C GLY A 157 -16.69 -2.07 -28.71
N ARG A 158 -15.67 -1.80 -27.87
CA ARG A 158 -14.35 -2.39 -28.05
C ARG A 158 -14.36 -3.89 -27.70
N PRO A 159 -13.68 -4.75 -28.48
CA PRO A 159 -13.51 -6.16 -28.15
C PRO A 159 -12.92 -6.36 -26.74
N GLY A 160 -13.49 -7.28 -25.96
CA GLY A 160 -13.03 -7.58 -24.59
C GLY A 160 -13.58 -6.65 -23.50
N VAL A 161 -14.26 -5.55 -23.84
CA VAL A 161 -14.85 -4.64 -22.84
C VAL A 161 -16.23 -5.14 -22.41
N GLN A 162 -16.31 -5.76 -21.23
CA GLN A 162 -17.58 -6.20 -20.64
C GLN A 162 -18.29 -5.09 -19.86
N HIS A 163 -17.52 -4.21 -19.22
CA HIS A 163 -18.04 -3.13 -18.38
C HIS A 163 -17.49 -1.77 -18.83
N PRO A 164 -18.11 -1.12 -19.83
CA PRO A 164 -17.61 0.16 -20.32
C PRO A 164 -17.66 1.24 -19.24
N ARG A 165 -16.71 2.17 -19.28
CA ARG A 165 -16.65 3.33 -18.37
C ARG A 165 -16.49 4.63 -19.16
N PRO A 166 -17.09 5.74 -18.69
CA PRO A 166 -16.84 7.07 -19.24
C PRO A 166 -15.34 7.43 -19.22
N PRO A 167 -14.85 8.27 -20.14
CA PRO A 167 -13.45 8.69 -20.19
C PRO A 167 -12.88 9.24 -18.88
N ALA A 168 -13.72 9.90 -18.05
CA ALA A 168 -13.33 10.41 -16.73
C ALA A 168 -12.88 9.34 -15.72
N TYR A 169 -13.12 8.06 -16.00
CA TYR A 169 -12.67 6.93 -15.16
C TYR A 169 -11.55 6.13 -15.81
N TRP A 170 -11.02 6.58 -16.95
CA TRP A 170 -9.91 5.88 -17.59
C TRP A 170 -8.60 6.27 -16.89
N PRO A 171 -7.70 5.33 -16.59
CA PRO A 171 -6.50 5.59 -15.79
C PRO A 171 -5.35 6.20 -16.63
N VAL A 172 -5.68 6.96 -17.66
CA VAL A 172 -4.74 7.40 -18.72
C VAL A 172 -3.81 8.50 -18.24
N GLU A 173 -4.24 9.23 -17.22
CA GLU A 173 -3.52 10.31 -16.55
C GLU A 173 -2.95 9.86 -15.20
N ALA A 174 -2.90 8.54 -14.92
CA ALA A 174 -2.50 8.02 -13.61
C ALA A 174 -1.11 8.49 -13.15
N LEU A 175 -0.20 8.78 -14.08
CA LEU A 175 1.14 9.31 -13.78
C LEU A 175 1.19 10.84 -13.63
N GLU A 176 0.16 11.57 -14.04
CA GLU A 176 0.12 13.03 -13.90
C GLU A 176 -0.19 13.45 -12.46
N LEU A 177 -1.07 12.71 -11.79
CA LEU A 177 -1.47 12.91 -10.39
C LEU A 177 -0.25 12.93 -9.44
N PRO A 178 0.64 11.90 -9.43
CA PRO A 178 1.86 11.94 -8.61
C PRO A 178 2.76 13.13 -8.92
N ARG A 179 2.93 13.51 -10.19
CA ARG A 179 3.77 14.65 -10.58
C ARG A 179 3.25 15.96 -9.99
N GLN A 180 1.94 16.20 -10.08
CA GLN A 180 1.29 17.37 -9.48
C GLN A 180 1.41 17.39 -7.95
N LEU A 181 1.44 16.22 -7.31
CA LEU A 181 1.57 16.09 -5.86
C LEU A 181 3.00 16.25 -5.35
N LEU A 182 4.00 15.98 -6.20
CA LEU A 182 5.43 16.07 -5.86
C LEU A 182 6.01 17.46 -6.13
N GLY A 183 5.47 18.21 -7.10
CA GLY A 183 5.85 19.59 -7.41
C GLY A 183 7.08 19.66 -8.31
#